data_AF-A0A930YTG6-F1
#
_entry.id   AF-A0A930YTG6-F1
#
_cell.length_a   1.000
_cell.length_b   1.000
_cell.length_c   1.000
_cell.angle_alpha   90.00
_cell.angle_beta   90.00
_cell.angle_gamma   90.00
#
_symmetry.space_group_name_H-M   'P 1'
#
loop_
_entity.id
_entity.type
_entity.pdbx_description
1 polymer ?
#
loop_
_entity_poly.entity_id
_entity_poly.type
_entity_poly.pdbx_seq_one_letter_code
_entity_poly.pdbx_strand_id
1 'polypeptide(L)'
;MRCPNCGSEVDEGALTCPHCQIDLSLTQRIPVTQAHWCPHCGALVAAAAESCPKCGLPLPQAVPAARPARAIRPTRNISLPEIDTAPAPGEKHDPLADADPHTSSSAAAADPTVLQQMPA
;
A
#
# COMPACT_ATOMS: atom_id res chain seq x y z
N MET A 1 -8.99 -6.73 18.57
CA MET A 1 -10.24 -5.92 18.62
C MET A 1 -11.18 -6.43 19.73
N ARG A 2 -12.08 -5.61 20.28
CA ARG A 2 -13.06 -6.06 21.28
C ARG A 2 -14.38 -6.45 20.61
N CYS A 3 -14.95 -7.58 21.01
CA CYS A 3 -16.26 -8.00 20.51
C CYS A 3 -17.35 -7.00 20.94
N PRO A 4 -18.17 -6.46 20.02
CA PRO A 4 -19.23 -5.51 20.39
C PRO A 4 -20.40 -6.16 21.15
N ASN A 5 -20.52 -7.49 21.11
CA ASN A 5 -21.59 -8.22 21.79
C ASN A 5 -21.21 -8.61 23.22
N CYS A 6 -20.04 -9.23 23.42
CA CYS A 6 -19.62 -9.75 24.73
C CYS A 6 -18.42 -9.05 25.37
N GLY A 7 -17.77 -8.11 24.66
CA GLY A 7 -16.62 -7.35 25.18
C GLY A 7 -15.29 -8.12 25.27
N SER A 8 -15.27 -9.42 24.93
CA SER A 8 -14.04 -10.22 24.96
C SER A 8 -13.01 -9.71 23.94
N GLU A 9 -11.74 -9.95 24.23
CA GLU A 9 -10.67 -9.71 23.27
C GLU A 9 -10.75 -10.74 22.13
N VAL A 10 -10.57 -10.27 20.91
CA VAL A 10 -10.64 -11.07 19.68
C VAL A 10 -9.48 -10.66 18.79
N ASP A 11 -8.83 -11.62 18.14
CA ASP A 11 -7.77 -11.37 17.17
C ASP A 11 -8.25 -10.48 16.00
N GLU A 12 -7.34 -9.66 15.49
CA GLU A 12 -7.61 -8.83 14.31
C GLU A 12 -7.81 -9.73 13.08
N GLY A 13 -8.99 -9.63 12.46
CA GLY A 13 -9.36 -10.44 11.29
C GLY A 13 -10.21 -11.68 11.58
N ALA A 14 -10.51 -12.00 12.84
CA ALA A 14 -11.44 -13.08 13.15
C ALA A 14 -12.86 -12.78 12.62
N LEU A 15 -13.43 -13.75 11.89
CA LEU A 15 -14.80 -13.66 11.35
C LEU A 15 -15.88 -14.03 12.37
N THR A 16 -15.49 -14.69 13.46
CA THR A 16 -16.42 -15.16 14.50
C THR A 16 -15.76 -15.00 15.87
N CYS A 17 -16.53 -14.56 16.87
CA CYS A 17 -16.01 -14.42 18.23
C CYS A 17 -15.83 -15.81 18.88
N PRO A 18 -14.66 -16.14 19.45
CA PRO A 18 -14.46 -17.44 20.10
C PRO A 18 -15.28 -17.61 21.39
N HIS A 19 -15.70 -16.51 22.02
CA HIS A 19 -16.44 -16.54 23.28
C HIS A 19 -17.96 -16.58 23.10
N CYS A 20 -18.52 -15.72 22.24
CA CYS A 20 -19.97 -15.62 22.05
C CYS A 20 -20.47 -16.11 20.70
N GLN A 21 -19.58 -16.58 19.82
CA GLN A 21 -19.89 -17.14 18.50
C GLN A 21 -20.67 -16.19 17.57
N ILE A 22 -20.68 -14.88 17.85
CA ILE A 22 -21.27 -13.88 16.96
C ILE A 22 -20.41 -13.75 15.69
N ASP A 23 -21.08 -13.58 14.54
CA ASP A 23 -20.43 -13.25 13.28
C ASP A 23 -19.93 -11.80 13.31
N LEU A 24 -18.62 -11.63 13.15
CA LEU A 24 -17.92 -10.36 13.10
C LEU A 24 -17.64 -9.92 11.66
N SER A 25 -18.02 -10.70 10.64
CA SER A 25 -17.77 -10.41 9.22
C SER A 25 -18.40 -9.08 8.80
N LEU A 26 -19.56 -8.73 9.36
CA LEU A 26 -20.22 -7.44 9.12
C LEU A 26 -19.46 -6.24 9.67
N THR A 27 -18.59 -6.44 10.67
CA THR A 27 -17.73 -5.37 11.20
C THR A 27 -16.49 -5.13 10.34
N GLN A 28 -16.08 -6.12 9.55
CA GLN A 28 -14.93 -6.02 8.64
C GLN A 28 -15.31 -5.41 7.28
N ARG A 29 -16.53 -5.62 6.81
CA ARG A 29 -17.07 -5.02 5.59
C ARG A 29 -18.50 -4.60 5.80
N ILE A 30 -18.77 -3.31 5.62
CA ILE A 30 -20.12 -2.79 5.49
C ILE A 30 -20.62 -3.20 4.09
N PRO A 31 -21.61 -4.11 3.98
CA PRO A 31 -22.18 -4.43 2.68
C PRO A 31 -22.96 -3.20 2.19
N VAL A 32 -22.41 -2.48 1.21
CA VAL A 32 -23.13 -1.42 0.45
C VAL A 32 -24.15 -2.02 -0.53
N THR A 33 -24.85 -3.07 -0.12
CA THR A 33 -25.89 -3.72 -0.94
C THR A 33 -27.14 -2.86 -1.07
N GLN A 34 -27.34 -1.91 -0.16
CA GLN A 34 -28.54 -1.07 -0.10
C GLN A 34 -28.27 0.42 -0.37
N ALA A 35 -27.03 0.80 -0.71
CA ALA A 35 -26.68 2.19 -1.00
C ALA A 35 -25.63 2.29 -2.11
N HIS A 36 -25.75 3.33 -2.94
CA HIS A 36 -24.81 3.66 -4.00
C HIS A 36 -24.38 5.13 -3.88
N TRP A 37 -23.27 5.49 -4.51
CA TRP A 37 -22.84 6.89 -4.57
C TRP A 37 -23.48 7.60 -5.75
N CYS A 38 -23.95 8.84 -5.52
CA CYS A 38 -24.45 9.70 -6.57
C CYS A 38 -23.30 10.08 -7.52
N PRO A 39 -23.39 9.82 -8.84
CA PRO A 39 -22.33 10.14 -9.80
C PRO A 39 -22.15 11.66 -10.00
N HIS A 40 -23.13 12.47 -9.60
CA HIS A 40 -23.10 13.92 -9.79
C HIS A 40 -22.50 14.67 -8.59
N CYS A 41 -22.73 14.22 -7.37
CA CYS A 41 -22.32 14.95 -6.16
C CYS A 41 -21.61 14.11 -5.10
N GLY A 42 -21.45 12.80 -5.31
CA GLY A 42 -20.76 11.89 -4.38
C GLY A 42 -21.53 11.55 -3.10
N ALA A 43 -22.78 12.01 -2.94
CA ALA A 43 -23.61 11.65 -1.79
C ALA A 43 -23.91 10.14 -1.78
N LEU A 44 -23.92 9.53 -0.58
CA LEU A 44 -24.41 8.17 -0.42
C LEU A 44 -25.95 8.19 -0.45
N VAL A 45 -26.54 7.42 -1.36
CA VAL A 45 -27.99 7.37 -1.62
C VAL A 45 -28.50 5.94 -1.54
N ALA A 46 -29.73 5.77 -1.07
CA ALA A 46 -30.38 4.46 -0.99
C ALA A 46 -30.58 3.87 -2.39
N ALA A 47 -30.44 2.55 -2.52
CA ALA A 47 -30.57 1.83 -3.79
C ALA A 47 -31.93 2.03 -4.48
N ALA A 48 -32.99 2.30 -3.71
CA ALA A 48 -34.35 2.53 -4.21
C ALA A 48 -34.67 4.01 -4.51
N ALA A 49 -33.73 4.95 -4.33
CA ALA A 49 -33.98 6.36 -4.57
C ALA A 49 -33.94 6.68 -6.07
N GLU A 50 -35.01 7.27 -6.61
CA GLU A 50 -35.10 7.71 -8.01
C GLU A 50 -34.32 9.00 -8.27
N SER A 51 -34.12 9.83 -7.24
CA SER A 51 -33.38 11.08 -7.32
C SER A 51 -32.50 11.27 -6.10
N CYS A 52 -31.40 12.00 -6.27
CA CYS A 52 -30.49 12.28 -5.18
C CYS A 52 -31.09 13.36 -4.25
N PRO A 53 -31.24 13.12 -2.94
CA PRO A 53 -31.77 14.11 -2.00
C PRO A 53 -30.81 15.28 -1.77
N LYS A 54 -29.54 15.15 -2.16
CA LYS A 54 -28.52 16.19 -1.97
C LYS A 54 -28.40 17.14 -3.16
N CYS A 55 -28.50 16.64 -4.39
CA CYS A 55 -28.36 17.47 -5.58
C CYS A 55 -29.62 17.56 -6.45
N GLY A 56 -30.64 16.73 -6.21
CA GLY A 56 -31.89 16.72 -6.97
C GLY A 56 -31.82 16.06 -8.34
N LEU A 57 -30.63 15.59 -8.79
CA LEU A 57 -30.51 14.92 -10.08
C LEU A 57 -31.08 13.50 -10.02
N PRO A 58 -31.72 13.03 -11.11
CA PRO A 58 -32.23 11.66 -11.20
C PRO A 58 -31.07 10.66 -11.16
N LEU A 59 -31.26 9.57 -10.43
CA LEU A 59 -30.28 8.50 -10.32
C LEU A 59 -30.63 7.43 -11.37
N PRO A 60 -29.65 6.89 -12.12
CA PRO A 60 -29.91 5.75 -12.96
C PRO A 60 -30.36 4.60 -12.05
N GLN A 61 -31.60 4.13 -12.22
CA GLN A 61 -32.13 2.97 -11.49
C GLN A 61 -31.03 1.92 -11.39
N ALA A 62 -30.68 1.52 -10.17
CA ALA A 62 -29.71 0.48 -9.94
C ALA A 62 -30.30 -0.83 -10.48
N VAL A 63 -30.12 -1.09 -11.77
CA VAL A 63 -30.31 -2.41 -12.35
C VAL A 63 -29.39 -3.29 -11.49
N PRO A 64 -29.92 -4.32 -10.80
CA PRO A 64 -29.07 -5.19 -10.00
C PRO A 64 -27.93 -5.61 -10.88
N ALA A 65 -26.69 -5.54 -10.35
CA ALA A 65 -25.48 -5.85 -11.10
C ALA A 65 -25.58 -7.29 -11.63
N ALA A 66 -26.23 -7.45 -12.78
CA ALA A 66 -26.25 -8.65 -13.55
C ALA A 66 -24.79 -8.83 -13.92
N ARG A 67 -24.16 -9.78 -13.21
CA ARG A 67 -22.79 -10.18 -13.45
C ARG A 67 -22.63 -10.30 -14.97
N PRO A 68 -21.83 -9.43 -15.62
CA PRO A 68 -21.75 -9.45 -17.07
C PRO A 68 -21.33 -10.87 -17.46
N ALA A 69 -22.16 -11.51 -18.29
CA ALA A 69 -21.86 -12.83 -18.82
C ALA A 69 -20.61 -12.68 -19.69
N ARG A 70 -19.44 -12.94 -19.09
CA ARG A 70 -18.09 -12.82 -19.68
C ARG A 70 -17.56 -11.39 -19.73
N ALA A 71 -16.89 -10.97 -18.66
CA ALA A 71 -15.86 -9.94 -18.79
C ALA A 71 -14.76 -10.48 -19.73
N ILE A 72 -14.67 -9.91 -20.93
CA ILE A 72 -13.60 -10.21 -21.88
C ILE A 72 -12.30 -9.72 -21.23
N ARG A 73 -11.48 -10.64 -20.71
CA ARG A 73 -10.12 -10.30 -20.26
C ARG A 73 -9.28 -10.08 -21.52
N PRO A 74 -8.77 -8.87 -21.79
CA PRO A 74 -7.85 -8.66 -22.89
C PRO A 74 -6.59 -9.51 -22.68
N THR A 75 -6.16 -10.22 -23.70
CA THR A 75 -4.88 -10.95 -23.67
C THR A 75 -3.74 -9.94 -23.68
N ARG A 76 -2.98 -9.84 -22.57
CA ARG A 76 -1.73 -9.07 -22.53
C ARG A 76 -0.64 -9.87 -23.25
N ASN A 77 -0.52 -9.66 -24.55
CA ASN A 77 0.62 -10.15 -25.33
C ASN A 77 1.76 -9.14 -25.20
N ILE A 78 2.48 -9.19 -24.09
CA ILE A 78 3.71 -8.41 -23.90
C ILE A 78 4.88 -9.40 -24.01
N SER A 79 5.80 -9.15 -24.93
CA SER A 79 7.03 -9.92 -25.04
C SER A 79 7.98 -9.44 -23.94
N LEU A 80 8.09 -10.20 -22.85
CA LEU A 80 9.11 -9.92 -21.84
C LEU A 80 10.48 -10.39 -22.37
N PRO A 81 11.53 -9.57 -22.29
CA PRO A 81 12.90 -10.02 -22.54
C PRO A 81 13.31 -11.03 -21.47
N GLU A 82 14.09 -12.04 -21.87
CA GLU A 82 14.74 -12.95 -20.92
C GLU A 82 15.85 -12.19 -20.19
N ILE A 83 15.75 -12.12 -18.87
CA ILE A 83 16.85 -11.72 -18.00
C ILE A 83 17.83 -12.89 -17.96
N ASP A 84 18.93 -12.76 -18.68
CA ASP A 84 20.03 -13.72 -18.65
C ASP A 84 20.51 -13.90 -17.20
N THR A 85 20.76 -15.15 -16.85
CA THR A 85 21.05 -15.58 -15.48
C THR A 85 22.33 -14.89 -15.00
N ALA A 86 22.32 -14.44 -13.74
CA ALA A 86 23.48 -13.90 -13.04
C ALA A 86 24.74 -14.77 -13.29
N PRO A 87 25.93 -14.18 -13.40
CA PRO A 87 27.16 -14.92 -13.68
C PRO A 87 27.40 -15.98 -12.61
N ALA A 88 27.86 -17.15 -13.05
CA ALA A 88 28.13 -18.32 -12.23
C ALA A 88 28.97 -17.98 -10.97
N PRO A 89 28.74 -18.66 -9.83
CA PRO A 89 29.52 -18.42 -8.63
C PRO A 89 30.88 -19.11 -8.79
N GLY A 90 31.96 -18.35 -8.98
CA GLY A 90 33.25 -19.01 -9.05
C GLY A 90 34.49 -18.23 -9.46
N GLU A 91 34.70 -16.98 -9.05
CA GLU A 91 36.06 -16.41 -9.03
C GLU A 91 36.25 -15.57 -7.77
N LYS A 92 36.99 -16.13 -6.81
CA LYS A 92 37.49 -15.38 -5.65
C LYS A 92 38.63 -14.50 -6.16
N HIS A 93 38.37 -13.21 -6.35
CA HIS A 93 39.45 -12.24 -6.37
C HIS A 93 39.61 -11.70 -4.94
N ASP A 94 40.62 -12.20 -4.24
CA ASP A 94 41.15 -11.64 -3.00
C ASP A 94 41.84 -10.31 -3.31
N PRO A 95 41.36 -9.15 -2.80
CA PRO A 95 42.10 -7.90 -2.90
C PRO A 95 43.05 -7.78 -1.71
N LEU A 96 44.06 -8.65 -1.64
CA LEU A 96 45.12 -8.62 -0.61
C LEU A 96 46.47 -9.03 -1.21
N ALA A 97 46.92 -8.28 -2.22
CA ALA A 97 48.31 -8.10 -2.63
C ALA A 97 48.28 -6.90 -3.60
N ASP A 98 48.72 -5.71 -3.22
CA ASP A 98 50.13 -5.42 -3.06
C ASP A 98 50.30 -4.19 -2.14
N ALA A 99 51.08 -4.36 -1.08
CA ALA A 99 51.56 -3.25 -0.27
C ALA A 99 52.96 -2.90 -0.76
N ASP A 100 53.11 -1.75 -1.40
CA ASP A 100 54.40 -1.06 -1.45
C ASP A 100 54.28 0.27 -0.69
N PRO A 101 54.82 0.36 0.54
CA PRO A 101 54.98 1.61 1.27
C PRO A 101 56.19 2.36 0.67
N HIS A 102 56.34 3.65 0.99
CA HIS A 102 57.42 4.53 0.54
C HIS A 102 57.17 5.35 -0.74
N THR A 103 56.34 6.39 -0.59
CA THR A 103 56.78 7.75 -0.96
C THR A 103 56.14 8.74 -0.01
N SER A 104 56.79 8.92 1.13
CA SER A 104 56.68 10.14 1.91
C SER A 104 57.52 11.19 1.20
N SER A 105 56.88 12.22 0.64
CA SER A 105 57.54 13.50 0.36
C SER A 105 56.84 14.59 1.15
N SER A 106 57.47 14.86 2.28
CA SER A 106 57.24 15.89 3.27
C SER A 106 57.37 17.30 2.70
N ALA A 107 56.61 18.23 3.28
CA ALA A 107 57.00 19.59 3.72
C ALA A 107 55.74 20.46 3.77
N ALA A 108 55.50 21.39 4.69
CA ALA A 108 56.05 21.77 5.99
C ALA A 108 55.14 22.92 6.48
N ALA A 109 55.08 23.11 7.79
CA ALA A 109 54.75 24.36 8.50
C ALA A 109 53.27 24.85 8.60
N ALA A 110 52.74 24.68 9.83
CA ALA A 110 51.99 25.62 10.67
C ALA A 110 51.29 26.86 10.06
N ASP A 111 50.02 27.10 10.45
CA ASP A 111 49.67 27.98 11.59
C ASP A 111 48.13 27.96 11.87
N PRO A 112 47.67 27.99 13.13
CA PRO A 112 46.25 28.05 13.50
C PRO A 112 45.80 29.50 13.77
N THR A 113 44.48 29.71 13.82
CA THR A 113 43.77 30.93 14.29
C THR A 113 43.28 31.85 13.17
N VAL A 114 41.94 31.97 13.04
CA VAL A 114 41.23 33.26 13.05
C VAL A 114 39.73 33.05 12.80
N LEU A 115 38.93 33.43 13.80
CA LEU A 115 37.57 34.01 13.73
C LEU A 115 36.42 33.09 13.24
N GLN A 116 35.29 32.86 13.93
CA GLN A 116 34.54 33.65 14.92
C GLN A 116 33.54 32.72 15.65
N GLN A 117 33.72 32.54 16.96
CA GLN A 117 32.60 32.43 17.92
C GLN A 117 32.03 33.85 18.07
N MET A 118 30.71 34.10 18.09
CA MET A 118 29.79 34.09 19.24
C MET A 118 28.76 35.24 19.03
N PRO A 119 27.77 35.52 19.91
CA PRO A 119 27.00 34.69 20.86
C PRO A 119 25.47 35.02 20.85
N ALA A 120 24.76 34.38 21.80
CA ALA A 120 23.62 34.84 22.61
C ALA A 120 22.23 34.94 21.98
#